data_AF-A0A2J0LJ12-F1
#
_entry.id   AF-A0A2J0LJ12-F1
#
_cell.length_a   1.000
_cell.length_b   1.000
_cell.length_c   1.000
_cell.angle_alpha   90.00
_cell.angle_beta   90.00
_cell.angle_gamma   90.00
#
_symmetry.space_group_name_H-M   'P 1'
#
loop_
_entity.id
_entity.type
_entity.pdbx_description
1 polymer ?
#
loop_
_entity_poly.entity_id
_entity_poly.type
_entity_poly.pdbx_seq_one_letter_code
_entity_poly.pdbx_strand_id
1 'polypeptide(L)'
;MPDNSDILDLSKINIERAAINKVSASMARFYNIMPIKIERDSVVVAGRDFSNMKLIDDLRFMSGLNIRMVAAKEGDIKEAIERYYGKEEESLGEIIDEAEKSTSKIPISGKAENDVDKLKEIAASA
;
A
#
# COMPACT_ATOMS: atom_id res chain seq x y z
N MET A 1 24.77 24.41 10.79
CA MET A 1 24.04 23.36 10.04
C MET A 1 23.13 22.68 11.04
N PRO A 2 21.80 22.66 10.87
CA PRO A 2 20.94 22.00 11.84
C PRO A 2 21.19 20.48 11.81
N ASP A 3 21.28 19.91 13.01
CA ASP A 3 21.61 18.53 13.34
C ASP A 3 20.67 17.52 12.66
N ASN A 4 21.25 16.59 11.91
CA ASN A 4 20.58 15.43 11.32
C ASN A 4 20.43 14.26 12.33
N SER A 5 20.55 14.51 13.64
CA SER A 5 20.77 13.45 14.65
C SER A 5 19.62 12.45 14.85
N ASP A 6 18.41 12.70 14.35
CA ASP A 6 17.26 11.80 14.54
C ASP A 6 16.62 11.28 13.23
N ILE A 7 17.32 11.38 12.09
CA ILE A 7 16.77 10.92 10.82
C ILE A 7 17.14 9.45 10.56
N LEU A 8 16.12 8.60 10.43
CA LEU A 8 16.27 7.20 10.06
C LEU A 8 16.65 7.06 8.58
N ASP A 9 17.76 6.37 8.32
CA ASP A 9 18.18 5.99 6.97
C ASP A 9 17.39 4.75 6.52
N LEU A 10 16.55 4.87 5.49
CA LEU A 10 15.73 3.75 4.99
C LEU A 10 16.57 2.71 4.24
N SER A 11 17.68 3.14 3.64
CA SER A 11 18.57 2.23 2.90
C SER A 11 19.38 1.29 3.81
N LYS A 12 19.40 1.52 5.14
CA LYS A 12 20.11 0.69 6.12
C LYS A 12 19.21 -0.25 6.93
N ILE A 13 17.89 -0.16 6.75
CA ILE A 13 16.93 -0.96 7.48
C ILE A 13 16.27 -1.99 6.57
N ASN A 14 15.77 -3.07 7.16
CA ASN A 14 15.02 -4.08 6.43
C ASN A 14 13.54 -3.65 6.35
N ILE A 15 13.08 -3.34 5.14
CA ILE A 15 11.67 -3.02 4.87
C ILE A 15 10.91 -4.31 4.52
N GLU A 16 9.83 -4.58 5.24
CA GLU A 16 8.99 -5.75 5.04
C GLU A 16 7.96 -5.52 3.93
N ARG A 17 7.90 -6.48 3.00
CA ARG A 17 6.89 -6.47 1.92
C ARG A 17 5.47 -6.50 2.44
N ALA A 18 5.23 -7.12 3.60
CA ALA A 18 3.91 -7.11 4.24
C ALA A 18 3.42 -5.69 4.54
N ALA A 19 4.33 -4.79 4.96
CA ALA A 19 4.02 -3.39 5.22
C ALA A 19 3.75 -2.62 3.92
N ILE A 20 4.54 -2.88 2.88
CA ILE A 20 4.36 -2.33 1.53
C ILE A 20 2.99 -2.72 0.96
N ASN A 21 2.57 -3.98 1.17
CA ASN A 21 1.29 -4.46 0.66
C ASN A 21 0.07 -3.86 1.38
N LYS A 22 0.26 -3.26 2.57
CA LYS A 22 -0.80 -2.54 3.29
C LYS A 22 -1.02 -1.12 2.78
N VAL A 23 -0.04 -0.52 2.10
CA VAL A 23 -0.11 0.87 1.63
C VAL A 23 0.12 0.90 0.12
N SER A 24 -0.84 1.40 -0.63
CA SER A 24 -0.69 1.48 -2.09
C SER A 24 0.38 2.48 -2.53
N ALA A 25 1.03 2.22 -3.68
CA ALA A 25 2.04 3.10 -4.27
C ALA A 25 1.57 4.54 -4.41
N SER A 26 0.31 4.74 -4.82
CA SER A 26 -0.29 6.07 -4.99
C SER A 26 -0.33 6.85 -3.68
N MET A 27 -0.65 6.18 -2.56
CA MET A 27 -0.67 6.78 -1.23
C MET A 27 0.74 7.11 -0.75
N ALA A 28 1.67 6.16 -0.89
CA ALA A 28 3.07 6.35 -0.54
C ALA A 28 3.67 7.57 -1.27
N ARG A 29 3.37 7.74 -2.57
CA ARG A 29 3.79 8.90 -3.36
C ARG A 29 3.07 10.18 -2.98
N PHE A 30 1.74 10.14 -2.81
CA PHE A 30 0.92 11.33 -2.52
C PHE A 30 1.26 11.93 -1.16
N TYR A 31 1.35 11.09 -0.14
CA TYR A 31 1.69 11.51 1.22
C TYR A 31 3.20 11.59 1.48
N ASN A 32 4.04 11.18 0.52
CA ASN A 32 5.49 11.11 0.65
C ASN A 32 5.92 10.30 1.90
N ILE A 33 5.40 9.09 1.98
CA ILE A 33 5.61 8.17 3.10
C ILE A 33 6.06 6.80 2.58
N MET A 34 6.79 6.05 3.41
CA MET A 34 7.22 4.70 3.10
C MET A 34 6.91 3.74 4.25
N PRO A 35 6.04 2.73 4.09
CA PRO A 35 5.86 1.70 5.12
C PRO A 35 7.14 0.88 5.29
N ILE A 36 7.58 0.71 6.53
CA ILE A 36 8.81 -0.02 6.88
C ILE A 36 8.49 -1.45 7.30
N LYS A 37 7.61 -1.62 8.30
CA LYS A 37 7.34 -2.93 8.92
C LYS A 37 6.01 -2.94 9.63
N ILE A 38 5.49 -4.13 9.92
CA ILE A 38 4.29 -4.29 10.75
C ILE A 38 4.71 -4.90 12.09
N GLU A 39 4.34 -4.23 13.18
CA GLU A 39 4.54 -4.74 14.54
C GLU A 39 3.20 -4.97 15.23
N ARG A 40 2.84 -6.25 15.41
CA ARG A 40 1.62 -6.73 16.07
C ARG A 40 0.35 -6.21 15.40
N ASP A 41 -0.07 -5.00 15.77
CA ASP A 41 -1.27 -4.30 15.30
C ASP A 41 -0.96 -2.88 14.81
N SER A 42 0.34 -2.57 14.62
CA SER A 42 0.79 -1.25 14.21
C SER A 42 1.68 -1.32 12.98
N VAL A 43 1.44 -0.51 11.96
CA VAL A 43 2.37 -0.35 10.85
C VAL A 43 3.30 0.83 11.11
N VAL A 44 4.60 0.58 10.95
CA VAL A 44 5.64 1.60 11.07
C VAL A 44 5.83 2.23 9.69
N VAL A 45 5.71 3.56 9.62
CA VAL A 45 5.77 4.33 8.38
C VAL A 45 6.84 5.39 8.53
N ALA A 46 7.74 5.49 7.57
CA ALA A 46 8.65 6.61 7.47
C ALA A 46 8.01 7.78 6.74
N GLY A 47 8.21 8.99 7.28
CA GLY A 47 7.70 10.21 6.68
C GLY A 47 8.57 11.40 7.06
N ARG A 48 8.28 12.55 6.45
CA ARG A 48 8.97 13.81 6.77
C ARG A 48 8.24 14.61 7.85
N ASP A 49 6.92 14.51 7.93
CA ASP A 49 6.09 15.39 8.76
C ASP A 49 5.18 14.61 9.71
N PHE A 50 5.55 14.61 10.99
CA PHE A 50 4.80 13.99 12.10
C PHE A 50 3.69 14.88 12.66
N SER A 51 3.64 16.15 12.24
CA SER A 51 2.75 17.15 12.80
C SER A 51 1.33 17.06 12.20
N ASN A 52 1.21 16.38 11.06
CA ASN A 52 -0.07 16.22 10.37
C ASN A 52 -0.87 15.03 10.92
N MET A 53 -1.59 15.26 12.04
CA MET A 53 -2.49 14.26 12.63
C MET A 53 -3.52 13.71 11.65
N LYS A 54 -3.94 14.49 10.65
CA LYS A 54 -4.95 14.06 9.66
C LYS A 54 -4.43 12.95 8.76
N LEU A 55 -3.15 12.99 8.39
CA LEU A 55 -2.50 11.93 7.61
C LEU A 55 -2.43 10.63 8.43
N ILE A 56 -2.09 10.73 9.72
CA ILE A 56 -2.04 9.57 10.62
C ILE A 56 -3.42 8.92 10.74
N ASP A 57 -4.49 9.72 10.85
CA ASP A 57 -5.86 9.22 10.94
C ASP A 57 -6.35 8.57 9.63
N ASP A 58 -6.04 9.18 8.48
CA ASP A 58 -6.37 8.64 7.15
C ASP A 58 -5.67 7.30 6.91
N LEU A 59 -4.37 7.22 7.19
CA LEU A 59 -3.61 5.97 7.10
C LEU A 59 -4.14 4.90 8.05
N ARG A 60 -4.53 5.28 9.27
CA ARG A 60 -5.11 4.36 10.25
C ARG A 60 -6.43 3.80 9.77
N PHE A 61 -7.31 4.65 9.26
CA PHE A 61 -8.62 4.27 8.75
C PHE A 61 -8.51 3.32 7.54
N MET A 62 -7.58 3.62 6.62
CA MET A 62 -7.38 2.83 5.42
C MET A 62 -6.64 1.52 5.67
N SER A 63 -5.57 1.54 6.48
CA SER A 63 -4.81 0.33 6.79
C SER A 63 -5.51 -0.57 7.81
N GLY A 64 -6.46 -0.03 8.58
CA GLY A 64 -7.13 -0.73 9.69
C GLY A 64 -6.19 -1.07 10.86
N LEU A 65 -4.99 -0.47 10.90
CA LEU A 65 -3.94 -0.73 11.88
C LEU A 65 -3.49 0.59 12.50
N ASN A 66 -2.89 0.52 13.69
CA ASN A 66 -2.30 1.69 14.32
C ASN A 66 -1.08 2.18 13.53
N ILE A 67 -0.93 3.50 13.36
CA ILE A 67 0.16 4.06 12.58
C ILE A 67 1.24 4.57 13.52
N ARG A 68 2.47 4.07 13.36
CA ARG A 68 3.66 4.62 14.02
C ARG A 68 4.54 5.27 12.98
N MET A 69 4.63 6.59 13.01
CA MET A 69 5.46 7.30 12.04
C MET A 69 6.87 7.55 12.59
N VAL A 70 7.90 7.41 11.77
CA VAL A 70 9.32 7.72 12.09
C VAL A 70 9.95 8.70 11.10
N ALA A 71 10.86 9.56 11.57
CA ALA A 71 11.53 10.60 10.77
C ALA A 71 12.50 9.97 9.77
N ALA A 72 12.34 10.27 8.48
CA ALA A 72 13.25 9.84 7.42
C ALA A 72 13.58 10.97 6.45
N LYS A 73 14.72 10.84 5.74
CA LYS A 73 15.13 11.83 4.73
C LYS A 73 14.23 11.71 3.52
N GLU A 74 13.89 12.84 2.90
CA GLU A 74 13.09 12.84 1.67
C GLU A 74 13.78 12.05 0.54
N GLY A 75 15.11 12.12 0.44
CA GLY A 75 15.89 11.33 -0.52
C GLY A 75 15.72 9.83 -0.30
N ASP A 76 15.87 9.36 0.94
CA ASP A 76 15.65 7.96 1.33
C ASP A 76 14.20 7.51 1.05
N ILE A 77 13.20 8.34 1.36
CA ILE A 77 11.78 8.02 1.12
C ILE A 77 11.53 7.86 -0.38
N LYS A 78 11.99 8.81 -1.20
CA LYS A 78 11.82 8.74 -2.66
C LYS A 78 12.52 7.53 -3.26
N GLU A 79 13.77 7.29 -2.86
CA GLU A 79 14.54 6.14 -3.33
C GLU A 79 13.88 4.82 -2.92
N ALA A 80 13.38 4.72 -1.68
CA ALA A 80 12.62 3.55 -1.22
C ALA A 80 11.32 3.38 -2.01
N ILE A 81 10.56 4.45 -2.23
CA ILE A 81 9.32 4.36 -3.03
C ILE A 81 9.63 3.88 -4.45
N GLU A 82 10.67 4.39 -5.10
CA GLU A 82 11.08 3.91 -6.43
C GLU A 82 11.55 2.46 -6.40
N ARG A 83 12.31 2.07 -5.37
CA ARG A 83 12.87 0.72 -5.22
C ARG A 83 11.82 -0.35 -4.93
N TYR A 84 10.83 -0.03 -4.10
CA TYR A 84 9.84 -0.99 -3.61
C TYR A 84 8.52 -0.94 -4.36
N TYR A 85 8.10 0.23 -4.86
CA TYR A 85 6.88 0.35 -5.68
C TYR A 85 7.15 0.39 -7.18
N GLY A 86 8.40 0.59 -7.63
CA GLY A 86 8.78 0.54 -9.05
C GLY A 86 8.17 1.65 -9.92
N LYS A 87 8.78 1.92 -11.08
CA LYS A 87 8.12 2.70 -12.14
C LYS A 87 7.09 1.82 -12.81
N GLU A 88 5.85 2.01 -12.39
CA GLU A 88 4.63 1.55 -13.08
C GLU A 88 4.37 0.05 -13.00
N GLU A 89 3.21 -0.28 -12.43
CA GLU A 89 2.38 -1.42 -12.81
C GLU A 89 3.04 -2.81 -12.79
N GLU A 90 3.23 -3.39 -11.61
CA GLU A 90 3.06 -4.84 -11.51
C GLU A 90 2.29 -5.18 -10.24
N SER A 91 1.04 -5.58 -10.47
CA SER A 91 0.07 -6.08 -9.51
C SER A 91 0.68 -7.01 -8.47
N LEU A 92 0.81 -6.55 -7.23
CA LEU A 92 0.93 -7.43 -6.06
C LEU A 92 -0.45 -7.92 -5.59
N GLY A 93 -1.35 -8.17 -6.54
CA GLY A 93 -2.58 -8.93 -6.33
C GLY A 93 -2.36 -10.45 -6.35
N GLU A 94 -1.17 -10.93 -6.74
CA GLU A 94 -0.89 -12.36 -6.95
C GLU A 94 0.44 -12.79 -6.32
N ILE A 95 0.59 -12.66 -5.01
CA ILE A 95 1.47 -13.56 -4.26
C ILE A 95 0.76 -13.94 -2.97
N ILE A 96 -0.39 -14.58 -3.15
CA ILE A 96 -0.84 -15.61 -2.22
C ILE A 96 0.06 -16.80 -2.55
N ASP A 97 1.16 -17.02 -1.82
CA ASP A 97 1.51 -18.37 -1.37
C ASP A 97 2.69 -18.38 -0.40
N GLU A 98 2.67 -19.40 0.45
CA GLU A 98 3.81 -19.95 1.16
C GLU A 98 4.13 -19.40 2.56
N ALA A 99 3.16 -19.54 3.48
CA ALA A 99 3.39 -20.29 4.71
C ALA A 99 2.07 -20.63 5.42
N GLU A 100 1.84 -21.93 5.62
CA GLU A 100 0.89 -22.57 6.55
C GLU A 100 -0.51 -22.96 6.02
N LYS A 101 -0.50 -24.09 5.30
CA LYS A 101 -1.24 -25.33 5.64
C LYS A 101 -2.77 -25.37 5.44
N SER A 102 -3.15 -26.07 4.36
CA SER A 102 -4.33 -26.95 4.24
C SER A 102 -5.72 -26.34 4.41
N THR A 103 -6.35 -25.90 3.30
CA THR A 103 -7.56 -26.51 2.71
C THR A 103 -8.38 -25.51 1.89
N SER A 104 -8.88 -26.00 0.75
CA SER A 104 -10.00 -25.51 -0.04
C SER A 104 -9.80 -24.27 -0.95
N LYS A 105 -9.55 -24.61 -2.22
CA LYS A 105 -9.92 -23.92 -3.47
C LYS A 105 -10.94 -22.78 -3.35
N ILE A 106 -10.63 -21.61 -3.93
CA ILE A 106 -11.49 -20.95 -4.93
C ILE A 106 -10.58 -20.21 -5.94
N PRO A 107 -10.56 -20.56 -7.25
CA PRO A 107 -10.03 -19.68 -8.28
C PRO A 107 -11.13 -18.68 -8.71
N ILE A 108 -10.92 -17.39 -8.46
CA ILE A 108 -11.75 -16.35 -9.09
C ILE A 108 -11.07 -15.85 -10.36
N SER A 109 -11.52 -16.40 -11.49
CA SER A 109 -11.32 -15.82 -12.82
C SER A 109 -12.14 -14.53 -12.91
N GLY A 110 -11.52 -13.38 -12.67
CA GLY A 110 -12.11 -12.06 -12.87
C GLY A 110 -12.06 -11.67 -14.34
N LYS A 111 -13.06 -12.12 -15.09
CA LYS A 111 -13.32 -11.74 -16.48
C LYS A 111 -13.54 -10.23 -16.57
N ALA A 112 -12.88 -9.62 -17.54
CA ALA A 112 -13.12 -8.27 -18.00
C ALA A 112 -14.56 -8.09 -18.55
N GLU A 113 -14.97 -6.82 -18.60
CA GLU A 113 -16.01 -6.25 -19.48
C GLU A 113 -17.47 -6.53 -19.08
N ASN A 114 -18.13 -5.47 -18.60
CA ASN A 114 -19.59 -5.39 -18.59
C ASN A 114 -20.02 -4.09 -19.28
N ASP A 115 -19.92 -4.09 -20.61
CA ASP A 115 -20.69 -3.24 -21.50
C ASP A 115 -22.18 -3.50 -21.27
N VAL A 116 -22.86 -2.57 -20.60
CA VAL A 116 -24.32 -2.52 -20.54
C VAL A 116 -24.84 -1.78 -21.77
N ASP A 117 -24.98 -2.44 -22.91
CA ASP A 117 -25.84 -1.92 -23.98
C ASP A 117 -26.42 -3.03 -24.86
N LYS A 118 -27.75 -2.92 -25.06
CA LYS A 118 -28.62 -3.61 -26.02
C LYS A 118 -29.04 -5.05 -25.74
N LEU A 119 -30.29 -5.19 -25.26
CA LEU A 119 -31.26 -6.10 -25.86
C LEU A 119 -32.63 -5.41 -25.97
N LYS A 120 -33.06 -5.25 -27.22
CA LYS A 120 -34.41 -4.88 -27.68
C LYS A 120 -35.22 -6.18 -27.86
N GLU A 121 -36.54 -6.03 -28.01
CA GLU A 121 -37.58 -7.04 -28.35
C GLU A 121 -38.30 -7.65 -27.14
N ILE A 122 -39.62 -7.82 -27.08
CA ILE A 122 -40.72 -7.85 -28.08
C ILE A 122 -42.04 -7.75 -27.27
N ALA A 123 -42.99 -6.92 -27.72
CA ALA A 123 -44.43 -7.14 -27.47
C ALA A 123 -45.23 -6.31 -28.48
N ALA A 124 -45.17 -6.72 -29.74
CA ALA A 124 -46.22 -6.44 -30.72
C ALA A 124 -47.05 -7.72 -30.88
N SER A 125 -48.37 -7.56 -30.93
CA SER A 125 -49.42 -8.55 -31.18
C SER A 125 -49.78 -9.52 -30.05
N ALA A 126 -50.82 -9.14 -29.31
CA ALA A 126 -52.03 -9.95 -29.18
C ALA A 126 -53.24 -9.02 -29.39
#